data_AF-B0T5E4-F1
#
_entry.id   AF-B0T5E4-F1
#
_cell.length_a   1.000
_cell.length_b   1.000
_cell.length_c   1.000
_cell.angle_alpha   90.00
_cell.angle_beta   90.00
_cell.angle_gamma   90.00
#
_symmetry.space_group_name_H-M   'P 1'
#
loop_
_entity.id
_entity.type
_entity.pdbx_description
1 polymer ?
#
loop_
_entity_poly.entity_id
_entity_poly.type
_entity_poly.pdbx_seq_one_letter_code
_entity_poly.pdbx_strand_id
1 'polypeptide(L)'
;MGEARTCGECGMCCKVLHISELEKPAGQWCGVFRKGSGCGDYHNRPQACRGFHCLWLTSEKLDDAWRPDKAGFLMYPDRDGKRLNVVVDPGKPVSWKREPYYSRLKAMSRRAYDGYELLICIGDRRVVMFPTEDADLGMLDPDHKIVSGYVERDGAQVPFAMVLSDAEGAEAS
;
A
#
# COMPACT_ATOMS: atom_id res chain seq x y z
N MET A 1 -9.45 24.28 -11.81
CA MET A 1 -9.54 23.92 -10.39
C MET A 1 -10.45 22.71 -10.32
N GLY A 2 -9.90 21.50 -10.19
CA GLY A 2 -10.71 20.30 -10.01
C GLY A 2 -11.39 20.34 -8.65
N GLU A 3 -12.64 19.86 -8.57
CA GLU A 3 -13.33 19.69 -7.30
C GLU A 3 -12.54 18.76 -6.39
N ALA A 4 -12.40 19.13 -5.11
CA ALA A 4 -11.79 18.28 -4.12
C ALA A 4 -12.63 17.00 -3.96
N ARG A 5 -12.01 15.84 -4.19
CA ARG A 5 -12.69 14.56 -3.99
C ARG A 5 -13.05 14.38 -2.53
N THR A 6 -14.14 13.65 -2.30
CA THR A 6 -14.53 13.21 -0.96
C THR A 6 -14.62 11.69 -0.93
N CYS A 7 -14.46 11.10 0.26
CA CYS A 7 -14.56 9.65 0.40
C CYS A 7 -15.95 9.11 0.02
N GLY A 8 -17.02 9.88 0.24
CA GLY A 8 -18.40 9.39 0.15
C GLY A 8 -18.57 8.12 0.99
N GLU A 9 -19.13 7.07 0.40
CA GLU A 9 -19.35 5.77 1.06
C GLU A 9 -18.08 4.90 1.22
N CYS A 10 -16.94 5.30 0.63
CA CYS A 10 -15.73 4.47 0.62
C CYS A 10 -15.07 4.48 2.01
N GLY A 11 -14.92 3.30 2.60
CA GLY A 11 -14.20 3.10 3.86
C GLY A 11 -13.06 2.10 3.78
N MET A 12 -12.42 1.92 2.62
CA MET A 12 -11.38 0.91 2.46
C MET A 12 -10.23 1.08 3.49
N CYS A 13 -9.85 2.31 3.84
CA CYS A 13 -8.88 2.59 4.90
C CYS A 13 -9.31 2.05 6.28
N CYS A 14 -10.61 2.05 6.59
CA CYS A 14 -11.16 1.48 7.82
C CYS A 14 -11.03 -0.05 7.87
N LYS A 15 -10.82 -0.71 6.73
CA LYS A 15 -10.58 -2.14 6.63
C LYS A 15 -9.09 -2.47 6.58
N VAL A 16 -8.39 -2.00 5.56
CA VAL A 16 -7.10 -2.58 5.18
C VAL A 16 -5.92 -2.08 6.01
N LEU A 17 -6.02 -0.91 6.66
CA LEU A 17 -4.91 -0.35 7.44
C LEU A 17 -4.96 -0.81 8.89
N HIS A 18 -3.80 -0.99 9.53
CA HIS A 18 -3.70 -1.08 10.98
C HIS A 18 -3.92 0.31 11.61
N ILE A 19 -4.61 0.37 12.75
CA ILE A 19 -4.82 1.62 13.51
C ILE A 19 -4.57 1.34 14.98
N SER A 20 -3.36 1.70 15.46
CA SER A 20 -2.93 1.44 16.85
C SER A 20 -3.85 2.12 17.88
N GLU A 21 -4.27 3.36 17.64
CA GLU A 21 -5.17 4.14 18.52
C GLU A 21 -6.53 3.45 18.75
N LEU A 22 -6.92 2.51 17.88
CA LEU A 22 -8.18 1.76 17.97
C LEU A 22 -7.95 0.27 18.24
N GLU A 23 -6.71 -0.15 18.49
CA GLU A 23 -6.30 -1.57 18.55
C GLU A 23 -6.84 -2.38 17.34
N LYS A 24 -6.93 -1.72 16.17
CA LYS A 24 -7.58 -2.28 15.00
C LYS A 24 -6.56 -2.95 14.10
N PRO A 25 -6.55 -4.30 13.96
CA PRO A 25 -5.66 -4.98 13.04
C PRO A 25 -5.92 -4.60 11.58
N ALA A 26 -4.88 -4.70 10.75
CA ALA A 26 -5.00 -4.56 9.30
C ALA A 26 -5.93 -5.67 8.73
N GLY A 27 -6.61 -5.37 7.63
CA GLY A 27 -7.53 -6.30 6.97
C GLY A 27 -8.90 -6.49 7.64
N GLN A 28 -9.09 -6.01 8.87
CA GLN A 28 -10.37 -6.07 9.60
C GLN A 28 -11.11 -4.73 9.57
N TRP A 29 -12.43 -4.80 9.49
CA TRP A 29 -13.28 -3.61 9.54
C TRP A 29 -13.22 -2.95 10.92
N CYS A 30 -13.06 -1.63 10.93
CA CYS A 30 -13.25 -0.82 12.13
C CYS A 30 -14.66 -1.02 12.70
N GLY A 31 -14.78 -1.18 14.02
CA GLY A 31 -16.06 -1.47 14.68
C GLY A 31 -17.14 -0.39 14.51
N VAL A 32 -16.74 0.85 14.22
CA VAL A 32 -17.68 1.95 13.94
C VAL A 32 -17.98 2.15 12.46
N PHE A 33 -17.34 1.40 11.54
CA PHE A 33 -17.63 1.50 10.12
C PHE A 33 -19.04 0.99 9.80
N ARG A 34 -19.78 1.73 8.97
CA ARG A 34 -21.13 1.37 8.51
C ARG A 34 -21.12 1.23 6.99
N LYS A 35 -21.41 0.02 6.51
CA LYS A 35 -21.50 -0.26 5.07
C LYS A 35 -22.55 0.66 4.41
N GLY A 36 -22.16 1.35 3.34
CA GLY A 36 -23.02 2.32 2.64
C GLY A 36 -23.11 3.70 3.28
N SER A 37 -22.48 3.93 4.45
CA SER A 37 -22.52 5.24 5.12
C SER A 37 -21.15 5.75 5.57
N GLY A 38 -20.09 4.94 5.46
CA GLY A 38 -18.73 5.36 5.82
C GLY A 38 -18.42 5.18 7.30
N CYS A 39 -17.60 6.07 7.86
CA CYS A 39 -17.25 6.04 9.28
C CYS A 39 -18.46 6.48 10.13
N GLY A 40 -18.94 5.60 11.01
CA GLY A 40 -20.07 5.89 11.91
C GLY A 40 -19.75 6.87 13.04
N ASP A 41 -18.46 7.19 13.26
CA ASP A 41 -18.03 8.26 14.16
C ASP A 41 -16.94 9.12 13.49
N TYR A 42 -17.32 9.76 12.38
CA TYR A 42 -16.38 10.56 11.61
C TYR A 42 -15.86 11.77 12.39
N HIS A 43 -16.67 12.36 13.28
CA HIS A 43 -16.29 13.56 14.03
C HIS A 43 -15.26 13.27 15.11
N ASN A 44 -15.30 12.11 15.78
CA ASN A 44 -14.36 11.74 16.85
C ASN A 44 -13.22 10.82 16.37
N ARG A 45 -13.02 10.69 15.06
CA ARG A 45 -11.97 9.82 14.52
C ARG A 45 -10.57 10.15 15.11
N PRO A 46 -9.75 9.13 15.40
CA PRO A 46 -8.40 9.31 15.96
C PRO A 46 -7.46 10.05 15.01
N GLN A 47 -6.30 10.50 15.50
CA GLN A 47 -5.37 11.32 14.70
C GLN A 47 -4.86 10.55 13.48
N ALA A 48 -4.58 9.26 13.61
CA ALA A 48 -4.23 8.39 12.49
C ALA A 48 -5.28 8.42 11.37
N CYS A 49 -6.59 8.40 11.72
CA CYS A 49 -7.67 8.50 10.75
C CYS A 49 -7.81 9.91 10.15
N ARG A 50 -7.49 10.97 10.88
CA ARG A 50 -7.57 12.36 10.39
C ARG A 50 -6.43 12.71 9.45
N GLY A 51 -5.23 12.25 9.78
CA GLY A 51 -4.02 12.55 9.01
C GLY A 51 -3.92 11.76 7.71
N PHE A 52 -4.62 10.62 7.60
CA PHE A 52 -4.52 9.74 6.45
C PHE A 52 -5.35 10.23 5.24
N HIS A 53 -4.69 10.33 4.09
CA HIS A 53 -5.32 10.57 2.80
C HIS A 53 -4.77 9.58 1.77
N CYS A 54 -5.64 8.81 1.11
CA CYS A 54 -5.20 7.90 0.04
C CYS A 54 -4.90 8.66 -1.26
N LEU A 55 -4.10 8.07 -2.14
CA LEU A 55 -3.66 8.68 -3.39
C LEU A 55 -4.83 9.04 -4.32
N TRP A 56 -5.92 8.26 -4.31
CA TRP A 56 -7.12 8.59 -5.08
C TRP A 56 -7.77 9.90 -4.62
N LEU A 57 -7.74 10.17 -3.31
CA LEU A 57 -8.31 11.38 -2.72
C LEU A 57 -7.46 12.62 -3.04
N THR A 58 -6.14 12.46 -3.12
CA THR A 58 -5.19 13.58 -3.27
C THR A 58 -4.67 13.80 -4.69
N SER A 59 -4.88 12.85 -5.62
CA SER A 59 -4.33 12.91 -6.97
C SER A 59 -5.40 13.00 -8.04
N GLU A 60 -5.37 14.07 -8.84
CA GLU A 60 -6.21 14.24 -10.03
C GLU A 60 -5.86 13.25 -11.16
N LYS A 61 -4.72 12.55 -11.08
CA LYS A 61 -4.22 11.61 -12.12
C LYS A 61 -4.88 10.23 -12.11
N LEU A 62 -5.75 9.96 -11.14
CA LEU A 62 -6.47 8.71 -11.00
C LEU A 62 -7.94 8.98 -11.26
N ASP A 63 -8.62 8.19 -12.08
CA ASP A 63 -10.06 8.33 -12.30
C ASP A 63 -10.88 7.64 -11.20
N ASP A 64 -12.20 7.59 -11.38
CA ASP A 64 -13.13 6.98 -10.43
C ASP A 64 -13.00 5.45 -10.29
N ALA A 65 -12.46 4.74 -11.30
CA ALA A 65 -12.22 3.30 -11.18
C ALA A 65 -11.18 2.99 -10.09
N TRP A 66 -10.26 3.92 -9.84
CA TRP A 66 -9.24 3.82 -8.79
C TRP A 66 -9.75 4.14 -7.39
N ARG A 67 -11.04 4.48 -7.22
CA ARG A 67 -11.63 4.65 -5.89
C ARG A 67 -11.47 3.34 -5.11
N PRO A 68 -10.96 3.35 -3.87
CA PRO A 68 -10.47 2.13 -3.24
C PRO A 68 -11.46 0.97 -3.10
N ASP A 69 -12.74 1.27 -2.86
CA ASP A 69 -13.79 0.25 -2.75
C ASP A 69 -14.16 -0.39 -4.10
N LYS A 70 -13.93 0.31 -5.22
CA LYS A 70 -14.04 -0.21 -6.59
C LYS A 70 -12.80 -0.99 -7.01
N ALA A 71 -11.62 -0.43 -6.75
CA ALA A 71 -10.34 -1.04 -7.11
C ALA A 71 -10.02 -2.29 -6.28
N GLY A 72 -10.49 -2.36 -5.03
CA GLY A 72 -10.16 -3.45 -4.10
C GLY A 72 -8.78 -3.29 -3.44
N PHE A 73 -8.21 -2.10 -3.50
CA PHE A 73 -6.97 -1.70 -2.86
C PHE A 73 -6.96 -0.17 -2.69
N LEU A 74 -6.13 0.36 -1.79
CA LEU A 74 -5.81 1.78 -1.73
C LEU A 74 -4.33 1.99 -1.95
N MET A 75 -3.93 3.23 -2.24
CA MET A 75 -2.52 3.59 -2.36
C MET A 75 -2.19 4.77 -1.47
N TYR A 76 -0.97 4.82 -0.95
CA TYR A 76 -0.43 6.01 -0.29
C TYR A 76 1.11 6.01 -0.36
N PRO A 77 1.76 7.17 -0.52
CA PRO A 77 3.20 7.28 -0.36
C PRO A 77 3.56 7.17 1.12
N ASP A 78 4.71 6.57 1.43
CA ASP A 78 5.29 6.63 2.78
C ASP A 78 5.77 8.07 3.09
N ARG A 79 6.18 8.31 4.35
CA ARG A 79 6.49 9.64 4.87
C ARG A 79 7.56 10.40 4.07
N ASP A 80 8.55 9.70 3.54
CA ASP A 80 9.64 10.27 2.73
C ASP A 80 9.30 10.35 1.22
N GLY A 81 8.14 9.81 0.82
CA GLY A 81 7.69 9.76 -0.57
C GLY A 81 8.48 8.81 -1.47
N LYS A 82 9.41 8.01 -0.93
CA LYS A 82 10.25 7.07 -1.70
C LYS A 82 9.56 5.74 -1.97
N ARG A 83 8.62 5.34 -1.12
CA ARG A 83 7.79 4.14 -1.31
C ARG A 83 6.35 4.51 -1.61
N LEU A 84 5.77 3.90 -2.64
CA LEU A 84 4.33 3.89 -2.88
C LEU A 84 3.78 2.54 -2.41
N ASN A 85 2.96 2.56 -1.37
CA ASN A 85 2.26 1.39 -0.87
C ASN A 85 0.96 1.18 -1.66
N VAL A 86 0.71 -0.04 -2.11
CA VAL A 86 -0.56 -0.51 -2.66
C VAL A 86 -1.12 -1.53 -1.68
N VAL A 87 -2.04 -1.09 -0.81
CA VAL A 87 -2.61 -1.94 0.23
C VAL A 87 -3.90 -2.58 -0.27
N VAL A 88 -3.81 -3.88 -0.52
CA VAL A 88 -4.84 -4.70 -1.13
C VAL A 88 -5.76 -5.25 -0.06
N ASP A 89 -7.07 -5.27 -0.34
CA ASP A 89 -8.03 -5.98 0.49
C ASP A 89 -7.68 -7.48 0.52
N PRO A 90 -7.38 -8.09 1.69
CA PRO A 90 -7.06 -9.51 1.78
C PRO A 90 -8.20 -10.42 1.29
N GLY A 91 -9.45 -9.95 1.32
CA GLY A 91 -10.60 -10.67 0.74
C GLY A 91 -10.67 -10.64 -0.79
N LYS A 92 -9.80 -9.85 -1.45
CA LYS A 92 -9.67 -9.73 -2.91
C LYS A 92 -8.18 -9.66 -3.31
N PRO A 93 -7.36 -10.67 -2.97
CA PRO A 93 -5.89 -10.56 -3.00
C PRO A 93 -5.29 -10.35 -4.40
N VAL A 94 -6.07 -10.61 -5.46
CA VAL A 94 -5.67 -10.46 -6.87
C VAL A 94 -6.22 -9.20 -7.53
N SER A 95 -6.90 -8.32 -6.79
CA SER A 95 -7.56 -7.13 -7.36
C SER A 95 -6.60 -6.20 -8.10
N TRP A 96 -5.39 -6.01 -7.58
CA TRP A 96 -4.31 -5.21 -8.17
C TRP A 96 -3.78 -5.76 -9.51
N LYS A 97 -4.00 -7.05 -9.80
CA LYS A 97 -3.63 -7.68 -11.08
C LYS A 97 -4.67 -7.48 -12.18
N ARG A 98 -5.84 -6.92 -11.87
CA ARG A 98 -6.88 -6.66 -12.87
C ARG A 98 -6.51 -5.44 -13.71
N GLU A 99 -6.82 -5.48 -15.00
CA GLU A 99 -6.75 -4.27 -15.83
C GLU A 99 -7.90 -3.29 -15.50
N PRO A 100 -7.66 -1.96 -15.58
CA PRO A 100 -6.43 -1.30 -16.04
C PRO A 100 -5.36 -1.10 -14.94
N TYR A 101 -5.55 -1.67 -13.75
CA TYR A 101 -4.70 -1.40 -12.60
C TYR A 101 -3.29 -1.95 -12.78
N TYR A 102 -3.16 -3.20 -13.22
CA TYR A 102 -1.86 -3.87 -13.32
C TYR A 102 -0.91 -3.14 -14.27
N SER A 103 -1.33 -2.86 -15.50
CA SER A 103 -0.52 -2.11 -16.47
C SER A 103 -0.13 -0.71 -15.97
N ARG A 104 -1.04 -0.02 -15.27
CA ARG A 104 -0.75 1.30 -14.70
C ARG A 104 0.20 1.24 -13.50
N LEU A 105 0.07 0.24 -12.62
CA LEU A 105 1.00 0.00 -11.51
C LEU A 105 2.39 -0.35 -12.06
N LYS A 106 2.49 -1.18 -13.11
CA LYS A 106 3.74 -1.44 -13.83
C LYS A 106 4.36 -0.16 -14.38
N ALA A 107 3.56 0.73 -14.98
CA ALA A 107 4.06 2.03 -15.42
C ALA A 107 4.57 2.89 -14.25
N MET A 108 3.88 2.89 -13.10
CA MET A 108 4.32 3.61 -11.89
C MET A 108 5.62 3.03 -11.31
N SER A 109 5.81 1.71 -11.38
CA SER A 109 7.01 1.03 -10.88
C SER A 109 8.29 1.40 -11.62
N ARG A 110 8.20 2.06 -12.79
CA ARG A 110 9.39 2.59 -13.52
C ARG A 110 10.22 3.56 -12.70
N ARG A 111 9.64 4.19 -11.68
CA ARG A 111 10.39 5.04 -10.73
C ARG A 111 11.41 4.24 -9.91
N ALA A 112 11.40 2.91 -9.97
CA ALA A 112 12.46 2.07 -9.40
C ALA A 112 13.84 2.36 -10.01
N TYR A 113 13.91 2.81 -11.26
CA TYR A 113 15.17 3.29 -11.85
C TYR A 113 15.70 4.57 -11.19
N ASP A 114 14.83 5.34 -10.52
CA ASP A 114 15.16 6.56 -9.77
C ASP A 114 15.28 6.30 -8.25
N GLY A 115 15.31 5.03 -7.84
CA GLY A 115 15.40 4.61 -6.44
C GLY A 115 14.11 4.76 -5.63
N TYR A 116 12.94 4.71 -6.29
CA TYR A 116 11.64 4.60 -5.60
C TYR A 116 11.17 3.14 -5.55
N GLU A 117 10.35 2.80 -4.57
CA GLU A 117 9.77 1.46 -4.44
C GLU A 117 8.25 1.49 -4.65
N LEU A 118 7.71 0.47 -5.32
CA LEU A 118 6.28 0.19 -5.36
C LEU A 118 6.03 -1.13 -4.66
N LEU A 119 5.40 -1.08 -3.48
CA LEU A 119 5.18 -2.23 -2.62
C LEU A 119 3.71 -2.62 -2.63
N ILE A 120 3.40 -3.86 -3.00
CA ILE A 120 2.07 -4.44 -2.86
C ILE A 120 1.97 -5.13 -1.50
N CYS A 121 1.00 -4.73 -0.69
CA CYS A 121 0.74 -5.27 0.64
C CYS A 121 -0.60 -6.02 0.62
N ILE A 122 -0.58 -7.34 0.84
CA ILE A 122 -1.78 -8.19 0.88
C ILE A 122 -1.84 -8.86 2.26
N GLY A 123 -2.47 -8.21 3.23
CA GLY A 123 -2.31 -8.62 4.63
C GLY A 123 -0.83 -8.53 5.02
N ASP A 124 -0.23 -9.65 5.40
CA ASP A 124 1.21 -9.75 5.73
C ASP A 124 2.07 -10.21 4.55
N ARG A 125 1.46 -10.54 3.40
CA ARG A 125 2.22 -10.82 2.18
C ARG A 125 2.76 -9.53 1.57
N ARG A 126 4.01 -9.56 1.09
CA ARG A 126 4.69 -8.42 0.46
C ARG A 126 5.20 -8.80 -0.92
N VAL A 127 4.93 -7.94 -1.90
CA VAL A 127 5.46 -8.08 -3.27
C VAL A 127 6.08 -6.74 -3.68
N VAL A 128 7.36 -6.73 -4.04
CA VAL A 128 7.98 -5.55 -4.65
C VAL A 128 7.71 -5.60 -6.13
N MET A 129 7.04 -4.58 -6.67
CA MET A 129 6.78 -4.49 -8.10
C MET A 129 7.90 -3.72 -8.80
N PHE A 130 8.53 -4.38 -9.76
CA PHE A 130 9.42 -3.76 -10.74
C PHE A 130 8.72 -3.61 -12.09
N PRO A 131 9.27 -2.83 -13.03
CA PRO A 131 8.73 -2.68 -14.37
C PRO A 131 8.66 -3.99 -15.16
N THR A 132 9.61 -4.90 -14.91
CA THR A 132 9.76 -6.16 -15.64
C THR A 132 9.16 -7.35 -14.91
N GLU A 133 9.12 -7.33 -13.57
CA GLU A 133 8.69 -8.49 -12.78
C GLU A 133 8.05 -8.09 -11.44
N ASP A 134 7.38 -9.05 -10.81
CA ASP A 134 6.78 -8.92 -9.48
C ASP A 134 7.56 -9.84 -8.54
N ALA A 135 8.37 -9.28 -7.65
CA ALA A 135 9.17 -10.05 -6.68
C ALA A 135 8.33 -10.34 -5.43
N ASP A 136 7.75 -11.54 -5.35
CA ASP A 136 6.97 -11.99 -4.20
C ASP A 136 7.89 -12.44 -3.07
N LEU A 137 7.88 -11.68 -1.96
CA LEU A 137 8.69 -11.95 -0.77
C LEU A 137 7.98 -12.89 0.23
N GLY A 138 6.75 -13.32 -0.07
CA GLY A 138 5.96 -14.14 0.81
C GLY A 138 5.40 -13.38 2.01
N MET A 139 5.11 -14.11 3.08
CA MET A 139 4.56 -13.58 4.33
C MET A 139 5.69 -12.99 5.17
N LEU A 140 5.59 -11.72 5.50
CA LEU A 140 6.60 -11.00 6.29
C LEU A 140 6.01 -10.50 7.59
N ASP A 141 6.81 -10.52 8.65
CA ASP A 141 6.52 -9.75 9.85
C ASP A 141 6.42 -8.25 9.48
N PRO A 142 5.42 -7.51 9.98
CA PRO A 142 5.27 -6.08 9.73
C PRO A 142 6.50 -5.24 10.06
N ASP A 143 7.34 -5.67 11.01
CA ASP A 143 8.53 -4.96 11.46
C ASP A 143 9.78 -5.25 10.60
N HIS A 144 9.73 -6.27 9.73
CA HIS A 144 10.84 -6.59 8.85
C HIS A 144 11.06 -5.51 7.78
N LYS A 145 12.34 -5.14 7.59
CA LYS A 145 12.74 -4.17 6.57
C LYS A 145 12.89 -4.85 5.23
N ILE A 146 12.28 -4.26 4.21
CA ILE A 146 12.46 -4.66 2.81
C ILE A 146 13.49 -3.75 2.18
N VAL A 147 14.48 -4.34 1.52
CA VAL A 147 15.43 -3.64 0.66
C VAL A 147 15.23 -4.11 -0.77
N SER A 148 15.13 -3.17 -1.68
CA SER A 148 14.99 -3.45 -3.11
C SER A 148 15.79 -2.46 -3.94
N GLY A 149 16.10 -2.85 -5.17
CA GLY A 149 16.84 -2.01 -6.11
C GLY A 149 17.25 -2.78 -7.36
N TYR A 150 18.31 -2.29 -8.00
CA TYR A 150 18.92 -2.92 -9.17
C TYR A 150 20.40 -3.19 -8.91
N VAL A 151 20.87 -4.33 -9.41
CA VAL A 151 22.29 -4.66 -9.49
C VAL A 151 22.68 -4.86 -10.95
N GLU A 152 23.89 -4.47 -11.30
CA GLU A 152 24.43 -4.77 -12.63
C GLU A 152 24.96 -6.21 -12.66
N ARG A 153 24.48 -7.01 -13.62
CA ARG A 153 24.98 -8.37 -13.91
C ARG A 153 25.11 -8.52 -15.41
N ASP A 154 26.30 -8.84 -15.88
CA ASP A 154 26.61 -9.03 -17.31
C ASP A 154 26.16 -7.86 -18.20
N GLY A 155 26.31 -6.62 -17.70
CA GLY A 155 25.88 -5.40 -18.39
C GLY A 155 24.38 -5.15 -18.42
N ALA A 156 23.57 -5.98 -17.75
CA ALA A 156 22.14 -5.79 -17.58
C ALA A 156 21.79 -5.35 -16.15
N GLN A 157 20.82 -4.44 -16.01
CA GLN A 157 20.24 -4.10 -14.72
C GLN A 157 19.21 -5.17 -14.31
N VAL A 158 19.53 -5.92 -13.27
CA VAL A 158 18.68 -6.97 -12.72
C VAL A 158 18.06 -6.47 -11.41
N PRO A 159 16.72 -6.46 -11.28
CA PRO A 159 16.09 -6.07 -10.04
C PRO A 159 16.37 -7.10 -8.93
N PHE A 160 16.43 -6.63 -7.69
CA PHE A 160 16.47 -7.50 -6.52
C PHE A 160 15.55 -6.95 -5.43
N ALA A 161 14.95 -7.84 -4.66
CA ALA A 161 14.23 -7.50 -3.44
C ALA A 161 14.52 -8.57 -2.39
N MET A 162 14.82 -8.13 -1.17
CA MET A 162 15.14 -9.02 -0.06
C MET A 162 14.65 -8.45 1.26
N VAL A 163 14.46 -9.34 2.21
CA VAL A 163 14.10 -9.01 3.59
C VAL A 163 15.40 -8.91 4.37
N LEU A 164 15.64 -7.76 5.01
CA LEU A 164 16.63 -7.68 6.05
C LEU A 164 15.99 -8.25 7.32
N SER A 165 16.36 -9.49 7.64
CA SER A 165 16.25 -9.95 9.01
C SER A 165 17.25 -9.15 9.83
N ASP A 166 16.84 -8.60 10.97
CA ASP A 166 17.80 -8.08 11.92
C ASP A 166 18.81 -9.20 12.20
N ALA A 167 20.09 -8.92 12.01
CA ALA A 167 21.11 -9.73 12.66
C ALA A 167 20.77 -9.62 14.14
N GLU A 168 20.30 -10.72 14.74
CA GLU A 168 20.11 -10.81 16.18
C GLU A 168 21.33 -10.14 16.82
N GLY A 169 21.06 -9.07 17.57
CA GLY A 169 22.11 -8.33 18.24
C GLY A 169 22.98 -9.35 18.97
N ALA A 170 24.26 -9.38 18.57
CA ALA A 170 25.27 -10.17 19.25
C ALA A 170 25.05 -10.01 20.75
N GLU A 171 24.80 -11.13 21.42
CA GLU A 171 24.76 -11.20 22.88
C GLU A 171 26.00 -10.48 23.41
N ALA A 172 25.78 -9.31 24.01
CA ALA A 172 26.76 -8.63 24.83
C ALA A 172 26.34 -8.85 26.27
N SER A 173 26.87 -9.95 26.81
CA SER A 173 27.24 -10.26 28.19
C SER A 173 26.58 -9.49 29.34
#